data_AF-A0A6B2DL71-F1
#
_entry.id   AF-A0A6B2DL71-F1
#
_cell.length_a   1.000
_cell.length_b   1.000
_cell.length_c   1.000
_cell.angle_alpha   90.00
_cell.angle_beta   90.00
_cell.angle_gamma   90.00
#
_symmetry.space_group_name_H-M   'P 1'
#
loop_
_entity.id
_entity.type
_entity.pdbx_description
1 polymer ?
#
loop_
_entity_poly.entity_id
_entity_poly.type
_entity_poly.pdbx_seq_one_letter_code
_entity_poly.pdbx_strand_id
1 'polypeptide(L)' 'LHVGTDIGGSIRLPAGWCGLTGLKPSFGRVPVDPPFLGRVAGPMTRTVADTALLMSVLSAPDERDHLSLPPADLDWSL' A
#
# COMPACT_ATOMS: atom_id res chain seq x y z
N LEU A 1 13.13 -3.13 -0.34
CA LEU A 1 11.71 -2.74 -0.46
C LEU A 1 10.91 -3.66 0.45
N HIS A 2 10.04 -3.14 1.30
CA HIS A 2 9.22 -3.95 2.20
C HIS A 2 7.75 -3.60 2.04
N VAL A 3 6.89 -4.59 2.27
CA VAL A 3 5.44 -4.43 2.31
C VAL A 3 5.00 -4.67 3.74
N GLY A 4 4.23 -3.72 4.29
CA GLY A 4 3.59 -3.85 5.59
C GLY A 4 2.08 -3.90 5.44
N THR A 5 1.39 -4.11 6.56
CA THR A 5 -0.06 -3.95 6.66
C THR A 5 -0.38 -2.85 7.66
N ASP A 6 -1.44 -2.08 7.44
CA ASP A 6 -1.86 -1.01 8.33
C ASP A 6 -3.38 -1.08 8.56
N ILE A 7 -3.77 -1.03 9.83
CA ILE A 7 -5.13 -0.72 10.29
C ILE A 7 -5.00 0.45 11.27
N GLY A 8 -4.29 0.21 12.38
CA GLY A 8 -4.08 1.18 13.45
C GLY A 8 -2.82 2.05 13.31
N GLY A 9 -2.04 1.90 12.23
CA GLY A 9 -0.77 2.60 12.04
C GLY A 9 0.44 1.70 11.77
N SER A 10 0.26 0.39 11.58
CA SER A 10 1.37 -0.56 11.48
C SER A 10 2.27 -0.42 10.24
N ILE A 11 1.97 0.46 9.29
CA ILE A 11 2.95 0.94 8.28
C ILE A 11 3.55 2.27 8.75
N ARG A 12 2.70 3.23 9.11
CA ARG A 12 3.10 4.63 9.37
C ARG A 12 3.94 4.81 10.64
N LEU A 13 3.58 4.12 11.72
CA LEU A 13 4.27 4.19 13.02
C LEU A 13 5.71 3.65 12.93
N PRO A 14 5.95 2.39 12.48
CA PRO A 14 7.32 1.90 12.36
C PRO A 14 8.11 2.65 11.29
N ALA A 15 7.49 3.12 10.21
CA ALA A 15 8.18 3.97 9.24
C ALA A 15 8.67 5.28 9.89
N GLY A 16 7.81 5.93 10.70
CA GLY A 16 8.19 7.12 11.45
C GLY A 16 9.32 6.88 12.46
N TRP A 17 9.31 5.77 13.19
CA TRP A 17 10.37 5.43 14.16
C TRP A 17 11.69 5.05 13.51
N CYS A 18 11.65 4.44 12.32
CA CYS A 18 12.85 3.99 11.60
C CYS A 18 13.36 4.99 10.56
N GLY A 19 12.75 6.19 10.44
CA GLY A 19 13.16 7.19 9.44
C GLY A 19 12.93 6.73 7.99
N LEU A 20 11.85 5.99 7.74
CA LEU A 20 11.47 5.48 6.42
C LEU A 20 10.28 6.25 5.84
N THR A 21 10.11 6.16 4.53
CA THR A 21 8.85 6.51 3.88
C THR A 21 7.87 5.34 4.02
N GLY A 22 6.70 5.58 4.62
CA GLY A 22 5.63 4.59 4.74
C GLY A 22 4.31 5.13 4.20
N LEU A 23 3.69 4.40 3.28
CA LEU A 23 2.40 4.77 2.69
C LEU A 23 1.31 3.80 3.13
N LYS A 24 0.25 4.33 3.74
CA LYS A 24 -1.03 3.65 3.92
C LYS A 24 -1.95 4.03 2.76
N PRO A 25 -2.16 3.18 1.74
CA PRO A 25 -3.02 3.52 0.62
C PRO A 25 -4.49 3.68 1.04
N SER A 26 -5.32 4.18 0.13
CA SER A 26 -6.77 4.08 0.26
C SER A 26 -7.18 2.62 0.41
N PHE A 27 -8.15 2.34 1.28
CA PHE A 27 -8.69 0.98 1.45
C PHE A 27 -9.22 0.45 0.11
N GLY A 28 -8.87 -0.79 -0.23
CA GLY A 28 -9.19 -1.42 -1.53
C GLY A 28 -8.26 -1.02 -2.69
N ARG A 29 -7.21 -0.21 -2.48
CA ARG A 29 -6.24 0.15 -3.53
C ARG A 29 -5.22 -0.95 -3.82
N VAL A 30 -4.79 -1.67 -2.78
CA VAL A 30 -3.87 -2.81 -2.88
C VAL A 30 -4.66 -4.05 -2.48
N PRO A 31 -4.72 -5.09 -3.32
CA PRO A 31 -5.46 -6.31 -3.02
C PRO A 31 -5.02 -6.99 -1.71
N VAL A 32 -5.98 -7.45 -0.92
CA VAL A 32 -5.73 -8.22 0.31
C VAL A 32 -6.65 -9.43 0.39
N ASP A 33 -6.06 -10.62 0.50
CA ASP A 33 -6.75 -11.90 0.67
C ASP A 33 -6.13 -12.67 1.86
N PRO A 34 -6.90 -13.12 2.87
CA PRO A 34 -8.34 -12.91 3.04
C PRO A 34 -8.70 -11.47 3.43
N PRO A 35 -9.89 -10.98 3.06
CA PRO A 35 -10.30 -9.61 3.31
C PRO A 35 -10.48 -9.33 4.81
N PHE A 36 -10.11 -8.12 5.24
CA PHE A 36 -10.39 -7.62 6.58
C PHE A 36 -10.69 -6.13 6.54
N LEU A 37 -11.85 -5.72 7.09
CA LEU A 37 -12.32 -4.35 6.98
C LEU A 37 -11.34 -3.36 7.63
N GLY A 38 -10.91 -2.37 6.85
CA GLY A 38 -9.94 -1.35 7.29
C GLY A 38 -8.47 -1.78 7.23
N ARG A 39 -8.15 -3.04 6.91
CA ARG A 39 -6.77 -3.48 6.65
C ARG A 39 -6.36 -3.06 5.25
N VAL A 40 -5.17 -2.48 5.14
CA VAL A 40 -4.49 -2.28 3.85
C VAL A 40 -3.11 -2.91 3.87
N ALA A 41 -2.63 -3.33 2.71
CA ALA A 41 -1.20 -3.55 2.46
C ALA A 41 -0.61 -2.30 1.79
N GLY A 42 0.66 -2.02 2.05
CA GLY A 42 1.33 -0.85 1.48
C GLY A 42 2.85 -0.84 1.69
N PRO A 43 3.56 0.04 0.97
CA PRO A 43 5.02 0.04 0.96
C PRO A 43 5.63 0.73 2.17
N MET A 44 6.79 0.20 2.59
CA MET A 44 7.76 0.85 3.48
C MET A 44 9.12 0.85 2.79
N THR A 45 9.65 2.03 2.48
CA THR A 45 10.86 2.19 1.65
C THR A 45 11.74 3.35 2.15
N ARG A 46 12.90 3.55 1.51
CA ARG A 46 13.84 4.62 1.88
C ARG A 46 13.45 5.98 1.30
N THR A 47 12.67 6.02 0.21
CA THR A 47 12.36 7.25 -0.52
C THR A 47 10.91 7.28 -1.00
N VAL A 48 10.40 8.47 -1.32
CA VAL A 48 9.08 8.62 -1.93
C VAL A 48 9.03 8.00 -3.33
N ALA A 49 10.11 8.14 -4.12
CA ALA A 49 10.22 7.53 -5.44
C ALA A 49 10.13 5.98 -5.37
N ASP A 50 10.84 5.35 -4.43
CA ASP A 50 10.74 3.90 -4.22
C ASP A 50 9.32 3.47 -3.79
N THR A 51 8.63 4.32 -3.02
CA THR A 51 7.25 4.10 -2.59
C THR A 51 6.30 4.13 -3.78
N ALA A 52 6.44 5.12 -4.67
CA ALA A 52 5.66 5.24 -5.90
C ALA A 52 5.93 4.07 -6.86
N LEU A 53 7.20 3.75 -7.08
CA LEU A 53 7.61 2.61 -7.90
C LEU A 53 7.00 1.30 -7.38
N LEU A 54 7.01 1.06 -6.07
CA LEU A 54 6.40 -0.15 -5.52
C LEU A 54 4.87 -0.14 -5.65
N MET A 55 4.22 1.03 -5.54
CA MET A 55 2.78 1.16 -5.79
C MET A 55 2.39 0.85 -7.23
N SER A 56 3.25 1.13 -8.22
CA SER A 56 3.00 0.76 -9.63
C SER A 56 2.75 -0.73 -9.84
N VAL A 57 3.28 -1.57 -8.94
CA VAL A 57 3.08 -3.02 -8.94
C VAL A 57 1.98 -3.43 -7.96
N LEU A 58 2.01 -2.92 -6.74
CA LEU A 58 1.07 -3.34 -5.68
C LEU A 58 -0.39 -2.96 -5.98
N SER A 59 -0.66 -1.90 -6.74
CA SER A 59 -2.03 -1.48 -7.05
C SER A 59 -2.65 -2.20 -8.24
N ALA A 60 -2.01 -3.24 -8.78
CA ALA A 60 -2.59 -4.05 -9.84
C ALA A 60 -3.90 -4.71 -9.35
N PRO A 61 -4.93 -4.81 -10.20
CA PRO A 61 -6.19 -5.44 -9.83
C PRO A 61 -6.01 -6.94 -9.60
N ASP A 62 -6.79 -7.49 -8.66
CA ASP A 62 -6.86 -8.92 -8.36
C ASP A 62 -8.32 -9.32 -8.14
N GLU A 63 -8.79 -10.32 -8.86
CA GLU A 63 -10.20 -10.78 -8.83
C GLU A 63 -10.60 -11.41 -7.49
N ARG A 64 -9.63 -11.82 -6.68
CA ARG A 64 -9.86 -12.40 -5.35
C ARG A 64 -10.22 -11.33 -4.31
N ASP A 65 -9.86 -10.07 -4.54
CA ASP A 65 -10.19 -8.98 -3.64
C ASP A 65 -11.58 -8.39 -3.93
N HIS A 66 -12.57 -8.89 -3.21
CA HIS A 66 -13.95 -8.42 -3.27
C HIS A 66 -14.18 -7.04 -2.65
N LEU A 67 -13.16 -6.44 -2.02
CA LEU A 67 -13.21 -5.09 -1.44
C LEU A 67 -12.40 -4.08 -2.26
N SER A 68 -11.96 -4.47 -3.47
CA SER A 68 -11.17 -3.62 -4.35
C SER A 68 -11.90 -2.33 -4.74
N LEU A 69 -11.14 -1.24 -4.81
CA LEU A 69 -11.59 -0.02 -5.47
C LEU A 69 -11.64 -0.23 -6.98
N PRO A 70 -12.44 0.55 -7.71
CA PRO A 70 -12.36 0.57 -9.16
C PRO A 70 -10.91 0.77 -9.63
N PRO A 71 -10.48 0.05 -10.69
CA PRO A 71 -9.18 0.29 -11.30
C PRO A 71 -9.02 1.78 -11.62
N ALA A 72 -7.88 2.35 -11.26
CA ALA A 72 -7.55 3.73 -11.60
C ALA A 72 -6.20 3.76 -12.30
N ASP A 73 -6.15 4.48 -13.41
CA ASP A 73 -4.92 4.77 -14.13
C ASP A 73 -4.21 5.91 -13.39
N LEU A 74 -3.26 5.53 -12.53
CA LEU A 74 -2.48 6.47 -11.72
C LEU A 74 -1.04 6.46 -12.22
N ASP A 75 -0.52 7.64 -12.49
CA ASP A 75 0.89 7.81 -12.80
C ASP A 75 1.72 7.67 -11.51
N TRP A 76 2.52 6.61 -11.45
CA TRP A 76 3.45 6.32 -10.37
C TRP A 76 4.90 6.67 -10.71
N SER A 77 5.15 7.29 -11.88
CA SER A 77 6.47 7.75 -12.30
C SER A 77 6.83 9.08 -11.62
N LEU A 78 7.23 8.99 -10.35
CA LEU A 78 7.81 10.10 -9.58
C LEU A 78 9.33 10.18 -9.76
#